data_AF-A0A194PU64-F1
#
_entry.id   AF-A0A194PU64-F1
#
_cell.length_a   1.000
_cell.length_b   1.000
_cell.length_c   1.000
_cell.angle_alpha   90.00
_cell.angle_beta   90.00
_cell.angle_gamma   90.00
#
_symmetry.space_group_name_H-M   'P 1'
#
loop_
_entity.id
_entity.type
_entity.pdbx_description
1 polymer ?
#
loop_
_entity_poly.entity_id
_entity_poly.type
_entity_poly.pdbx_seq_one_letter_code
_entity_poly.pdbx_strand_id
1 'polypeptide(L)'
;MGSPTQMCQSVECNDTVGLGSSFNIELCIGRELRQPRSLNIFVKEEDALTFHRHPVAQSTDCIRGRVGYSRGLHCWEVVWPARQRGTHAVVGVATAHAPLHSVGYQSLVGATDQSWGWDLGRNKVYHNAKGTGGSGTTYPSLLRPDEQFLVPDRLLVVLDMDEGTLAFCADGRYLGVAARGLRGKTLYPIVSAVWGHAEITMKYIGGLDPEPLPLMELCRRVIRQRVGRSRLRAAASRLALPPALTAYLLYRAP
;
A
#
# COMPACT_ATOMS: atom_id res chain seq x y z
N MET A 1 -8.90 17.95 2.32
CA MET A 1 -8.44 16.57 2.57
C MET A 1 -8.10 15.92 1.24
N GLY A 2 -6.91 15.34 1.11
CA GLY A 2 -6.55 14.55 -0.08
C GLY A 2 -7.30 13.21 -0.04
N SER A 3 -8.00 12.84 -1.12
CA SER A 3 -8.70 11.54 -1.15
C SER A 3 -7.73 10.40 -1.51
N PRO A 4 -7.99 9.14 -1.09
CA PRO A 4 -7.19 7.97 -1.47
C PRO A 4 -6.93 7.84 -2.98
N THR A 5 -7.94 8.15 -3.80
CA THR A 5 -7.82 8.20 -5.27
C THR A 5 -6.78 9.21 -5.75
N GLN A 6 -6.67 10.35 -5.07
CA GLN A 6 -5.72 11.42 -5.42
C GLN A 6 -4.30 11.02 -5.06
N MET A 7 -4.11 10.34 -3.92
CA MET A 7 -2.79 9.85 -3.52
C MET A 7 -2.23 8.88 -4.56
N CYS A 8 -3.02 7.92 -5.03
CA CYS A 8 -2.57 7.00 -6.08
C CYS A 8 -2.20 7.69 -7.39
N GLN A 9 -2.97 8.70 -7.82
CA GLN A 9 -2.64 9.47 -9.01
C GLN A 9 -1.31 10.23 -8.87
N SER A 10 -1.00 10.73 -7.66
CA SER A 10 0.26 11.44 -7.38
C SER A 10 1.45 10.49 -7.31
N VAL A 11 1.32 9.36 -6.59
CA VAL A 11 2.43 8.40 -6.39
C VAL A 11 2.94 7.83 -7.73
N GLU A 12 2.06 7.49 -8.66
CA GLU A 12 2.46 6.92 -9.94
C GLU A 12 3.02 7.92 -10.96
N CYS A 13 2.87 9.22 -10.70
CA CYS A 13 3.50 10.23 -11.54
C CYS A 13 5.01 10.37 -11.26
N ASN A 14 5.57 9.59 -10.32
CA ASN A 14 6.92 9.76 -9.77
C ASN A 14 7.09 11.15 -9.10
N ASP A 15 5.96 11.72 -8.65
CA ASP A 15 5.82 13.05 -8.06
C ASP A 15 6.09 13.03 -6.55
N THR A 16 6.97 12.14 -6.07
CA THR A 16 7.25 11.94 -4.63
C THR A 16 7.91 13.14 -3.95
N VAL A 17 8.18 14.23 -4.68
CA VAL A 17 8.72 15.48 -4.17
C VAL A 17 7.58 16.48 -3.99
N GLY A 18 6.82 16.37 -2.90
CA GLY A 18 5.76 17.35 -2.61
C GLY A 18 4.66 16.93 -1.64
N LEU A 19 4.66 15.70 -1.12
CA LEU A 19 3.91 15.39 0.09
C LEU A 19 4.67 16.01 1.27
N GLY A 20 4.33 17.26 1.61
CA GLY A 20 4.67 17.94 2.87
C GLY A 20 6.10 17.72 3.37
N SER A 21 7.00 18.63 3.00
CA SER A 21 8.26 18.85 3.70
C SER A 21 8.00 19.13 5.19
N SER A 22 8.08 18.10 6.03
CA SER A 22 8.58 18.11 7.42
C SER A 22 8.16 16.83 8.15
N PHE A 23 8.70 15.67 7.80
CA PHE A 23 8.86 14.60 8.78
C PHE A 23 10.15 13.83 8.49
N ASN A 24 11.04 13.87 9.47
CA ASN A 24 12.35 13.25 9.46
C ASN A 24 12.30 11.82 8.90
N ILE A 25 13.02 11.59 7.80
CA ILE A 25 13.53 10.26 7.41
C ILE A 25 14.45 9.67 8.50
N GLU A 26 14.74 10.46 9.54
CA GLU A 26 15.72 10.19 10.60
C GLU A 26 15.11 9.87 11.98
N LEU A 27 13.93 9.24 12.05
CA LEU A 27 13.41 8.65 13.30
C LEU A 27 12.93 7.20 13.10
N CYS A 28 13.84 6.38 12.58
CA CYS A 28 13.78 4.91 12.71
C CYS A 28 15.13 4.32 13.20
N ILE A 29 16.02 5.16 13.74
CA ILE A 29 17.26 4.73 14.40
C ILE A 29 17.20 5.22 15.85
N GLY A 30 16.39 4.53 16.65
CA GLY A 30 16.19 4.87 18.05
C GLY A 30 15.42 3.76 18.74
N ARG A 31 16.18 2.77 19.25
CA ARG A 31 15.79 1.49 19.88
C ARG A 31 15.69 0.31 18.91
N GLU A 32 16.53 -0.68 19.18
CA GLU A 32 16.63 -2.02 18.60
C GLU A 32 15.33 -2.83 18.76
N LEU A 33 14.25 -2.43 18.09
CA LEU A 33 13.06 -3.28 17.98
C LEU A 33 13.22 -4.14 16.72
N ARG A 34 13.56 -5.42 16.95
CA ARG A 34 13.60 -6.46 15.92
C ARG A 34 12.28 -6.42 15.12
N GLN A 35 12.39 -6.34 13.79
CA GLN A 35 11.21 -6.31 12.94
C GLN A 35 10.33 -7.55 13.16
N PRO A 36 9.02 -7.40 13.45
CA PRO A 36 8.15 -8.52 13.75
C PRO A 36 7.87 -9.36 12.50
N ARG A 37 8.38 -10.60 12.49
CA ARG A 37 8.32 -11.53 11.35
C ARG A 37 8.20 -13.00 11.78
N SER A 38 7.74 -13.85 10.88
CA SER A 38 7.96 -15.31 10.97
C SER A 38 9.46 -15.62 11.01
N LEU A 39 9.82 -16.74 11.66
CA LEU A 39 11.19 -17.25 11.65
C LEU A 39 11.63 -17.72 10.25
N ASN A 40 10.68 -18.06 9.38
CA ASN A 40 10.93 -18.51 8.01
C ASN A 40 11.15 -17.37 7.00
N ILE A 41 11.17 -16.12 7.46
CA ILE A 41 11.42 -14.93 6.65
C ILE A 41 12.65 -14.22 7.18
N PHE A 42 13.51 -13.69 6.32
CA PHE A 42 14.56 -12.74 6.71
C PHE A 42 14.52 -11.51 5.80
N VAL A 43 14.98 -10.37 6.32
CA VAL A 43 15.16 -9.15 5.51
C VAL A 43 16.56 -9.21 4.92
N LYS A 44 16.69 -8.90 3.63
CA LYS A 44 17.97 -8.95 2.92
C LYS A 44 18.91 -7.88 3.47
N GLU A 45 20.19 -8.20 3.61
CA GLU A 45 21.19 -7.29 4.20
C GLU A 45 21.52 -6.15 3.23
N GLU A 46 21.58 -6.48 1.94
CA GLU A 46 21.85 -5.57 0.84
C GLU A 46 20.64 -4.71 0.42
N ASP A 47 19.43 -5.13 0.79
CA ASP A 47 18.18 -4.40 0.53
C ASP A 47 17.20 -4.54 1.70
N ALA A 48 17.28 -3.59 2.63
CA ALA A 48 16.47 -3.56 3.85
C ALA A 48 14.95 -3.35 3.60
N LEU A 49 14.53 -3.08 2.35
CA LEU A 49 13.12 -2.97 1.98
C LEU A 49 12.54 -4.29 1.47
N THR A 50 13.39 -5.28 1.21
CA THR A 50 13.01 -6.57 0.64
C THR A 50 13.24 -7.69 1.64
N PHE A 51 12.23 -8.54 1.83
CA PHE A 51 12.39 -9.78 2.58
C PHE A 51 12.38 -10.99 1.65
N HIS A 52 13.05 -12.04 2.09
CA HIS A 52 13.10 -13.34 1.45
C HIS A 52 12.43 -14.39 2.35
N ARG A 53 11.61 -15.27 1.76
CA ARG A 53 10.98 -16.39 2.46
C ARG A 53 11.72 -17.70 2.18
N HIS A 54 12.15 -18.40 3.23
CA HIS A 54 12.72 -19.75 3.11
C HIS A 54 11.72 -20.74 2.50
N PRO A 55 12.17 -21.75 1.72
CA PRO A 55 11.31 -22.73 1.05
C PRO A 55 10.76 -23.79 2.02
N VAL A 56 10.00 -23.35 3.02
CA VAL A 56 9.38 -24.23 4.03
C VAL A 56 8.02 -24.72 3.53
N ALA A 57 7.89 -26.04 3.42
CA ALA A 57 6.65 -26.70 3.01
C ALA A 57 5.56 -26.55 4.09
N GLN A 58 4.29 -26.55 3.67
CA GLN A 58 3.13 -26.47 4.58
C GLN A 58 3.25 -25.34 5.61
N SER A 59 3.68 -24.16 5.16
CA SER A 59 3.87 -23.00 6.01
C SER A 59 3.34 -21.75 5.32
N THR A 60 2.63 -20.91 6.07
CA THR A 60 2.28 -19.55 5.70
C THR A 60 2.98 -18.59 6.63
N ASP A 61 3.68 -17.61 6.07
CA ASP A 61 4.60 -16.76 6.82
C ASP A 61 4.35 -15.29 6.53
N CYS A 62 4.33 -14.48 7.59
CA CYS A 62 4.12 -13.04 7.51
C CYS A 62 5.31 -12.25 8.03
N ILE A 63 5.38 -11.00 7.59
CA ILE A 63 6.21 -9.96 8.16
C ILE A 63 5.41 -8.67 8.22
N ARG A 64 5.57 -7.91 9.31
CA ARG A 64 4.98 -6.59 9.49
C ARG A 64 6.01 -5.48 9.27
N GLY A 65 5.53 -4.34 8.80
CA GLY A 65 6.26 -3.08 8.84
C GLY A 65 6.60 -2.69 10.28
N ARG A 66 7.63 -1.86 10.45
CA ARG A 66 8.10 -1.42 11.78
C ARG A 66 7.20 -0.34 12.39
N VAL A 67 6.61 0.51 11.56
CA VAL A 67 5.77 1.62 11.99
C VAL A 67 4.30 1.22 11.93
N GLY A 68 3.58 1.50 13.02
CA GLY A 68 2.13 1.37 13.09
C GLY A 68 1.50 2.75 12.98
N TYR A 69 0.43 2.84 12.19
CA TYR A 69 -0.27 4.08 11.88
C TYR A 69 -1.61 4.13 12.61
N SER A 70 -1.93 5.28 13.22
CA SER A 70 -3.15 5.48 14.01
C SER A 70 -3.98 6.69 13.58
N ARG A 71 -3.46 7.52 12.68
CA ARG A 71 -4.08 8.74 12.14
C ARG A 71 -3.48 9.04 10.76
N GLY A 72 -4.13 9.87 9.96
CA GLY A 72 -3.61 10.30 8.66
C GLY A 72 -3.85 9.30 7.53
N LEU A 73 -3.49 9.74 6.32
CA LEU A 73 -3.46 8.93 5.11
C LEU A 73 -2.04 8.44 4.87
N HIS A 74 -1.86 7.18 4.54
CA HIS A 74 -0.57 6.55 4.29
C HIS A 74 -0.60 5.73 3.00
N CYS A 75 0.49 5.80 2.24
CA CYS A 75 0.68 4.97 1.07
C CYS A 75 2.05 4.33 1.06
N TRP A 76 2.07 3.05 0.74
CA TRP A 76 3.28 2.31 0.43
C TRP A 76 3.06 1.46 -0.79
N GLU A 77 4.16 1.19 -1.48
CA GLU A 77 4.21 0.27 -2.59
C GLU A 77 4.59 -1.12 -2.11
N VAL A 78 4.00 -2.12 -2.75
CA VAL A 78 4.40 -3.52 -2.65
C VAL A 78 4.82 -3.99 -4.04
N VAL A 79 6.04 -4.48 -4.16
CA VAL A 79 6.53 -5.18 -5.34
C VAL A 79 6.64 -6.65 -5.00
N TRP A 80 5.79 -7.45 -5.65
CA TRP A 80 5.72 -8.90 -5.47
C TRP A 80 5.52 -9.56 -6.84
N PRO A 81 6.59 -10.16 -7.42
CA PRO A 81 6.52 -10.83 -8.71
C PRO A 81 5.39 -11.87 -8.76
N ALA A 82 4.55 -11.82 -9.79
CA ALA A 82 3.38 -12.69 -9.93
C ALA A 82 3.75 -14.17 -9.89
N ARG A 83 4.92 -14.52 -10.45
CA ARG A 83 5.46 -15.90 -10.46
C ARG A 83 5.90 -16.40 -9.07
N GLN A 84 5.96 -15.54 -8.06
CA GLN A 84 6.38 -15.87 -6.70
C GLN A 84 5.23 -15.77 -5.68
N ARG A 85 3.97 -15.78 -6.13
CA ARG A 85 2.79 -15.64 -5.24
C ARG A 85 2.27 -16.96 -4.70
N GLY A 86 2.34 -18.02 -5.51
CA GLY A 86 1.80 -19.32 -5.15
C GLY A 86 0.28 -19.31 -4.91
N THR A 87 -0.18 -20.18 -4.03
CA THR A 87 -1.62 -20.42 -3.78
C THR A 87 -2.27 -19.37 -2.89
N HIS A 88 -1.49 -18.65 -2.08
CA HIS A 88 -1.98 -17.64 -1.13
C HIS A 88 -0.94 -16.52 -1.02
N ALA A 89 -1.23 -15.39 -1.66
CA ALA A 89 -0.45 -14.17 -1.57
C ALA A 89 -1.37 -13.06 -1.12
N VAL A 90 -1.19 -12.59 0.11
CA VAL A 90 -2.10 -11.62 0.72
C VAL A 90 -1.34 -10.39 1.17
N VAL A 91 -1.86 -9.21 0.82
CA VAL A 91 -1.32 -7.91 1.20
C VAL A 91 -2.37 -7.15 2.02
N GLY A 92 -1.97 -6.46 3.08
CA GLY A 92 -2.88 -5.59 3.79
C GLY A 92 -2.31 -4.96 5.05
N VAL A 93 -3.13 -4.91 6.10
CA VAL A 93 -2.79 -4.30 7.38
C VAL A 93 -3.18 -5.18 8.56
N ALA A 94 -2.46 -5.03 9.67
CA ALA A 94 -2.67 -5.81 10.89
C ALA A 94 -2.42 -5.00 12.15
N THR A 95 -3.03 -5.41 13.26
CA THR A 95 -2.67 -4.93 14.60
C THR A 95 -1.35 -5.55 15.05
N ALA A 96 -0.85 -5.12 16.22
CA ALA A 96 0.29 -5.74 16.91
C ALA A 96 0.04 -7.20 17.35
N HIS A 97 -1.21 -7.67 17.36
CA HIS A 97 -1.59 -9.00 17.84
C HIS A 97 -1.83 -10.03 16.73
N ALA A 98 -1.81 -9.63 15.45
CA ALA A 98 -2.00 -10.56 14.36
C ALA A 98 -0.90 -11.65 14.33
N PRO A 99 -1.27 -12.93 14.14
CA PRO A 99 -0.31 -14.02 14.04
C PRO A 99 0.56 -13.85 12.79
N LEU A 100 1.85 -14.17 12.91
CA LEU A 100 2.81 -14.02 11.82
C LEU A 100 3.21 -15.34 11.16
N HIS A 101 2.68 -16.46 11.63
CA HIS A 101 2.96 -17.77 11.09
C HIS A 101 1.75 -18.67 11.28
N SER A 102 1.54 -19.60 10.36
CA SER A 102 0.59 -20.70 10.53
C SER A 102 1.04 -21.92 9.73
N VAL A 103 0.73 -23.11 10.26
CA VAL A 103 0.91 -24.38 9.55
C VAL A 103 -0.13 -24.49 8.43
N GLY A 104 0.29 -25.06 7.31
CA GLY A 104 -0.49 -25.19 6.09
C GLY A 104 -0.49 -23.92 5.23
N TYR A 105 -0.96 -24.05 3.99
CA TYR A 105 -1.10 -22.93 3.05
C TYR A 105 -2.48 -22.31 3.20
N GLN A 106 -2.54 -21.04 3.63
CA GLN A 106 -3.80 -20.32 3.83
C GLN A 106 -3.63 -18.81 3.61
N SER A 107 -4.75 -18.09 3.43
CA SER A 107 -4.78 -16.62 3.46
C SER A 107 -4.70 -16.15 4.92
N LEU A 108 -3.49 -16.09 5.49
CA LEU A 108 -3.30 -15.83 6.92
C LEU A 108 -3.62 -14.38 7.32
N VAL A 109 -3.20 -13.40 6.52
CA VAL A 109 -3.67 -12.01 6.69
C VAL A 109 -5.16 -11.98 6.33
N GLY A 110 -5.99 -11.46 7.24
CA GLY A 110 -7.45 -11.47 7.13
C GLY A 110 -8.13 -12.70 7.75
N ALA A 111 -7.38 -13.70 8.22
CA ALA A 111 -7.94 -14.89 8.85
C ALA A 111 -8.62 -14.61 10.20
N THR A 112 -8.11 -13.64 10.95
CA THR A 112 -8.63 -13.22 12.26
C THR A 112 -9.13 -11.77 12.22
N ASP A 113 -9.75 -11.33 13.30
CA ASP A 113 -10.16 -9.94 13.53
C ASP A 113 -8.98 -8.95 13.71
N GLN A 114 -7.75 -9.47 13.83
CA GLN A 114 -6.54 -8.67 14.01
C GLN A 114 -5.91 -8.20 12.69
N SER A 115 -6.48 -8.57 11.53
CA SER A 115 -5.92 -8.19 10.23
C SER A 115 -6.97 -8.07 9.12
N TRP A 116 -6.62 -7.33 8.08
CA TRP A 116 -7.40 -7.11 6.86
C TRP A 116 -6.48 -7.31 5.68
N GLY A 117 -6.85 -8.18 4.73
CA GLY A 117 -5.96 -8.56 3.63
C GLY A 117 -6.68 -8.79 2.32
N TRP A 118 -6.06 -8.39 1.22
CA TRP A 118 -6.47 -8.73 -0.14
C TRP A 118 -5.62 -9.88 -0.66
N ASP A 119 -6.28 -11.02 -0.92
CA ASP A 119 -5.67 -12.16 -1.59
C ASP A 119 -5.61 -11.90 -3.09
N LEU A 120 -4.38 -11.70 -3.58
CA LEU A 120 -4.10 -11.25 -4.94
C LEU A 120 -4.48 -12.28 -6.00
N GLY A 121 -4.41 -13.57 -5.66
CA GLY A 121 -4.74 -14.66 -6.60
C GLY A 121 -6.24 -14.93 -6.67
N ARG A 122 -6.93 -14.80 -5.53
CA ARG A 122 -8.38 -15.04 -5.44
C ARG A 122 -9.24 -13.82 -5.71
N ASN A 123 -8.64 -12.64 -5.80
CA ASN A 123 -9.35 -11.37 -5.86
C ASN A 123 -10.40 -11.24 -4.75
N LYS A 124 -10.02 -11.60 -3.51
CA LYS A 124 -10.90 -11.55 -2.34
C LYS A 124 -10.26 -10.80 -1.19
N VAL A 125 -11.05 -9.95 -0.53
CA VAL A 125 -10.66 -9.30 0.73
C VAL A 125 -11.19 -10.12 1.89
N TYR A 126 -10.30 -10.40 2.84
CA TYR A 126 -10.57 -11.16 4.05
C TYR A 126 -10.36 -10.30 5.28
N HIS A 127 -11.27 -10.47 6.25
CA HIS A 127 -11.16 -9.98 7.61
C HIS A 127 -12.01 -10.89 8.50
N ASN A 128 -11.45 -11.36 9.62
CA ASN A 128 -12.09 -12.32 10.50
C ASN A 128 -12.65 -13.56 9.76
N ALA A 129 -11.98 -14.01 8.70
CA ALA A 129 -12.51 -15.07 7.84
C ALA A 129 -12.79 -16.38 8.59
N LYS A 130 -11.95 -16.76 9.58
CA LYS A 130 -12.21 -17.96 10.39
C LYS A 130 -13.47 -17.84 11.24
N GLY A 131 -13.82 -16.62 11.68
CA GLY A 131 -15.07 -16.36 12.42
C GLY A 131 -16.31 -16.27 11.53
N THR A 132 -16.15 -16.04 10.22
CA THR A 132 -17.25 -15.85 9.25
C THR A 132 -17.40 -17.01 8.25
N GLY A 133 -16.88 -18.20 8.60
CA GLY A 133 -16.99 -19.40 7.75
C GLY A 133 -16.11 -19.36 6.49
N GLY A 134 -15.06 -18.54 6.48
CA GLY A 134 -14.09 -18.44 5.39
C GLY A 134 -14.52 -17.55 4.22
N SER A 135 -15.63 -16.82 4.35
CA SER A 135 -16.16 -15.99 3.26
C SER A 135 -15.37 -14.68 3.13
N GLY A 136 -14.73 -14.48 1.97
CA GLY A 136 -14.12 -13.22 1.57
C GLY A 136 -14.95 -12.52 0.51
N THR A 137 -14.87 -11.19 0.48
CA THR A 137 -15.61 -10.35 -0.48
C THR A 137 -14.80 -10.14 -1.75
N THR A 138 -15.41 -10.29 -2.92
CA THR A 138 -14.76 -10.04 -4.21
C THR A 138 -14.22 -8.61 -4.30
N TYR A 139 -12.98 -8.47 -4.75
CA TYR A 139 -12.29 -7.20 -4.91
C TYR A 139 -11.30 -7.23 -6.09
N PRO A 140 -11.35 -6.27 -7.04
CA PRO A 140 -12.20 -5.07 -7.04
C PRO A 140 -13.71 -5.36 -7.12
N SER A 141 -14.54 -4.51 -6.50
CA SER A 141 -15.99 -4.73 -6.41
C SER A 141 -16.72 -4.65 -7.75
N LEU A 142 -16.08 -4.08 -8.77
CA LEU A 142 -16.60 -3.95 -10.13
C LEU A 142 -16.36 -5.20 -10.99
N LEU A 143 -15.61 -6.19 -10.48
CA LEU A 143 -15.40 -7.44 -11.22
C LEU A 143 -16.71 -8.20 -11.38
N ARG A 144 -16.93 -8.72 -12.59
CA ARG A 144 -17.99 -9.68 -12.85
C ARG A 144 -17.65 -11.02 -12.17
N PRO A 145 -18.64 -11.88 -11.86
CA PRO A 145 -18.42 -13.15 -11.17
C PRO A 145 -17.33 -14.05 -11.80
N ASP A 146 -17.21 -14.02 -13.12
CA ASP A 146 -16.25 -14.85 -13.89
C ASP A 146 -15.00 -14.07 -14.34
N GLU A 147 -14.88 -12.80 -13.95
CA GLU A 147 -13.76 -11.94 -14.32
C GLU A 147 -12.66 -12.02 -13.26
N GLN A 148 -11.46 -12.40 -13.69
CA GLN A 148 -10.29 -12.40 -12.84
C GLN A 148 -9.46 -11.14 -13.09
N PHE A 149 -9.16 -10.40 -12.02
CA PHE A 149 -8.24 -9.27 -12.08
C PHE A 149 -6.80 -9.76 -11.88
N LEU A 150 -6.02 -9.72 -12.96
CA LEU A 150 -4.60 -10.04 -12.91
C LEU A 150 -3.84 -8.90 -12.23
N VAL A 151 -3.54 -9.07 -10.94
CA VAL A 151 -2.79 -8.07 -10.18
C VAL A 151 -1.36 -7.98 -10.75
N PRO A 152 -0.88 -6.79 -11.17
CA PRO A 152 0.49 -6.60 -11.65
C PRO A 152 1.52 -6.83 -10.54
N ASP A 153 2.80 -6.94 -10.87
CA ASP A 153 3.88 -7.14 -9.90
C ASP A 153 3.97 -6.02 -8.86
N ARG A 154 3.61 -4.80 -9.25
CA ARG A 154 3.65 -3.59 -8.42
C ARG A 154 2.25 -3.11 -8.13
N LEU A 155 1.94 -2.89 -6.86
CA LEU A 155 0.68 -2.31 -6.42
C LEU A 155 0.91 -1.32 -5.28
N LEU A 156 0.00 -0.36 -5.13
CA LEU A 156 -0.02 0.56 -4.01
C LEU A 156 -1.07 0.14 -3.01
N VAL A 157 -0.74 0.28 -1.73
CA VAL A 157 -1.66 0.13 -0.62
C VAL A 157 -1.91 1.49 -0.02
N VAL A 158 -3.18 1.84 0.16
CA VAL A 158 -3.61 3.11 0.72
C VAL A 158 -4.40 2.86 1.99
N LEU A 159 -3.85 3.34 3.11
CA LEU A 159 -4.47 3.27 4.42
C LEU A 159 -4.87 4.66 4.86
N ASP A 160 -6.16 4.88 5.01
CA ASP A 160 -6.73 6.11 5.54
C ASP A 160 -7.19 5.85 6.97
N MET A 161 -6.40 6.26 7.96
CA MET A 161 -6.75 6.07 9.37
C MET A 161 -7.79 7.09 9.86
N ASP A 162 -7.92 8.22 9.16
CA ASP A 162 -8.90 9.26 9.47
C ASP A 162 -10.30 8.84 9.02
N GLU A 163 -10.43 8.23 7.83
CA GLU A 163 -11.67 7.59 7.36
C GLU A 163 -11.84 6.15 7.87
N GLY A 164 -10.74 5.54 8.34
CA GLY A 164 -10.69 4.14 8.75
C GLY A 164 -10.94 3.17 7.60
N THR A 165 -10.27 3.40 6.46
CA THR A 165 -10.41 2.58 5.26
C THR A 165 -9.07 2.04 4.74
N LEU A 166 -9.12 0.87 4.12
CA LEU A 166 -8.02 0.29 3.35
C LEU A 166 -8.45 0.20 1.89
N ALA A 167 -7.57 0.57 0.98
CA ALA A 167 -7.78 0.49 -0.46
C ALA A 167 -6.48 0.15 -1.19
N PHE A 168 -6.59 -0.22 -2.47
CA PHE A 168 -5.46 -0.56 -3.31
C PHE A 168 -5.53 0.18 -4.64
N CYS A 169 -4.35 0.36 -5.23
CA CYS A 169 -4.22 0.81 -6.61
C CYS A 169 -3.30 -0.13 -7.38
N ALA A 170 -3.69 -0.45 -8.60
CA ALA A 170 -2.93 -1.28 -9.51
C ALA A 170 -3.16 -0.78 -10.93
N ASP A 171 -2.14 -0.87 -11.78
CA ASP A 171 -2.16 -0.40 -13.18
C ASP A 171 -2.73 1.02 -13.35
N GLY A 172 -2.40 1.94 -12.44
CA GLY A 172 -2.90 3.32 -12.48
C GLY A 172 -4.35 3.54 -12.18
N ARG A 173 -4.97 2.57 -11.52
CA ARG A 173 -6.39 2.63 -11.16
C ARG A 173 -6.55 2.46 -9.66
N TYR A 174 -7.29 3.39 -9.07
CA TYR A 174 -7.85 3.23 -7.74
C TYR A 174 -8.96 2.17 -7.80
N LEU A 175 -8.80 1.08 -7.06
CA LEU A 175 -9.67 -0.09 -7.15
C LEU A 175 -10.88 -0.02 -6.20
N GLY A 176 -11.04 1.09 -5.47
CA GLY A 176 -12.10 1.26 -4.48
C GLY A 176 -11.68 0.83 -3.08
N VAL A 177 -12.55 1.09 -2.10
CA VAL A 177 -12.33 0.70 -0.71
C VAL A 177 -12.46 -0.81 -0.56
N ALA A 178 -11.41 -1.46 -0.06
CA ALA A 178 -11.36 -2.89 0.23
C ALA A 178 -11.93 -3.22 1.61
N ALA A 179 -11.61 -2.40 2.63
CA ALA A 179 -12.10 -2.60 4.00
C ALA A 179 -12.40 -1.27 4.70
N ARG A 180 -13.29 -1.33 5.70
CA ARG A 180 -13.71 -0.20 6.55
C ARG A 180 -13.63 -0.60 8.03
N GLY A 181 -13.85 0.37 8.93
CA GLY A 181 -13.89 0.13 10.38
C GLY A 181 -12.51 0.14 11.05
N LEU A 182 -11.53 0.79 10.41
CA LEU A 182 -10.14 0.79 10.87
C LEU A 182 -9.82 1.90 11.88
N ARG A 183 -10.74 2.86 12.09
CA ARG A 183 -10.60 3.95 13.06
C ARG A 183 -10.30 3.43 14.48
N GLY A 184 -9.53 4.21 15.23
CA GLY A 184 -9.20 3.93 16.64
C GLY A 184 -8.24 2.75 16.85
N LYS A 185 -7.55 2.31 15.79
CA LYS A 185 -6.57 1.21 15.84
C LYS A 185 -5.18 1.75 15.53
N THR A 186 -4.16 0.96 15.86
CA THR A 186 -2.80 1.13 15.33
C THR A 186 -2.53 -0.02 14.38
N LEU A 187 -2.33 0.30 13.10
CA LEU A 187 -2.24 -0.69 12.02
C LEU A 187 -0.88 -0.64 11.33
N TYR A 188 -0.32 -1.82 11.11
CA TYR A 188 0.98 -2.04 10.50
C TYR A 188 0.78 -2.63 9.10
N PRO A 189 1.55 -2.19 8.09
CA PRO A 189 1.64 -2.90 6.82
C PRO A 189 2.02 -4.36 7.06
N ILE A 190 1.39 -5.30 6.35
CA ILE A 190 1.66 -6.73 6.50
C ILE A 190 1.43 -7.46 5.18
N VAL A 191 2.17 -8.55 4.98
CA VAL A 191 1.89 -9.54 3.93
C VAL A 191 1.94 -10.95 4.51
N SER A 192 1.22 -11.91 3.92
CA SER A 192 1.42 -13.35 4.15
C SER A 192 1.75 -14.06 2.85
N ALA A 193 2.83 -14.84 2.85
CA ALA A 193 3.35 -15.57 1.70
C ALA A 193 3.50 -17.06 1.99
N VAL A 194 3.34 -17.87 0.94
CA VAL A 194 3.51 -19.35 0.97
C VAL A 194 4.56 -19.87 -0.01
N TRP A 195 5.02 -19.02 -0.94
CA TRP A 195 5.94 -19.43 -2.00
C TRP A 195 7.39 -19.48 -1.49
N GLY A 196 8.11 -20.54 -1.82
CA GLY A 196 9.52 -20.68 -1.46
C GLY A 196 10.39 -19.74 -2.28
N HIS A 197 11.37 -19.10 -1.65
CA HIS A 197 12.25 -18.11 -2.27
C HIS A 197 11.54 -16.86 -2.80
N ALA A 198 10.34 -16.58 -2.31
CA ALA A 198 9.66 -15.35 -2.66
C ALA A 198 10.41 -14.16 -2.06
N GLU A 199 10.59 -13.13 -2.89
CA GLU A 199 11.13 -11.83 -2.49
C GLU A 199 10.06 -10.76 -2.69
N ILE A 200 9.79 -10.02 -1.62
CA ILE A 200 8.76 -8.99 -1.61
C ILE A 200 9.36 -7.71 -1.04
N THR A 201 9.25 -6.64 -1.83
CA THR A 201 9.72 -5.30 -1.45
C THR A 201 8.55 -4.46 -0.96
N MET A 202 8.73 -3.76 0.15
CA MET A 202 7.76 -2.78 0.66
C MET A 202 8.43 -1.42 0.80
N LYS A 203 7.96 -0.44 0.02
CA LYS A 203 8.53 0.92 0.01
C LYS A 203 7.48 1.92 0.46
N TYR A 204 7.70 2.56 1.60
CA TYR A 204 6.85 3.68 2.02
C TYR A 204 7.00 4.83 1.04
N ILE A 205 5.88 5.38 0.58
CA ILE A 205 5.88 6.47 -0.40
C ILE A 205 5.66 7.81 0.30
N GLY A 206 4.75 7.85 1.25
CA GLY A 206 4.42 9.07 1.97
C GLY A 206 3.11 8.96 2.72
N GLY A 207 2.77 10.05 3.39
CA GLY A 207 1.49 10.20 4.08
C GLY A 207 1.04 11.65 4.11
N LEU A 208 -0.18 11.86 4.57
CA LEU A 208 -0.77 13.16 4.84
C LEU A 208 -1.36 13.12 6.24
N ASP A 209 -1.01 14.09 7.07
CA ASP A 209 -1.73 14.33 8.32
C ASP A 209 -3.17 14.81 8.02
N PRO A 210 -4.11 14.67 8.98
CA PRO A 210 -5.51 15.07 8.84
C PRO A 210 -5.77 16.58 8.58
N GLU A 211 -4.74 17.37 8.34
CA GLU A 211 -4.83 18.82 8.20
C GLU A 211 -5.32 19.26 6.81
N PRO A 212 -5.94 20.44 6.70
CA PRO A 212 -6.27 21.04 5.41
C PRO A 212 -5.02 21.19 4.54
N LEU A 213 -5.08 20.70 3.31
CA LEU A 213 -4.01 20.89 2.34
C LEU A 213 -3.82 22.40 2.04
N PRO A 214 -2.58 22.88 1.87
CA PRO A 214 -2.33 24.24 1.45
C PRO A 214 -3.07 24.59 0.15
N LEU A 215 -3.56 25.83 0.03
CA LEU A 215 -4.27 26.30 -1.18
C LEU A 215 -3.47 26.06 -2.46
N MET A 216 -2.13 26.20 -2.39
CA MET A 216 -1.26 25.96 -3.53
C MET A 216 -1.34 24.51 -4.03
N GLU A 217 -1.44 23.51 -3.15
CA GLU A 217 -1.59 22.09 -3.51
C GLU A 217 -2.94 21.84 -4.18
N LEU A 218 -4.00 22.44 -3.63
CA LEU A 218 -5.36 22.36 -4.19
C LEU A 218 -5.42 22.97 -5.59
N CYS A 219 -4.84 24.16 -5.79
CA CYS A 219 -4.76 24.82 -7.09
C CYS A 219 -3.97 23.98 -8.10
N ARG A 220 -2.77 23.50 -7.71
CA ARG A 220 -1.93 22.64 -8.56
C ARG A 220 -2.71 21.42 -9.05
N ARG A 221 -3.44 20.77 -8.14
CA ARG A 221 -4.29 19.62 -8.45
C ARG A 221 -5.36 19.95 -9.48
N VAL A 222 -6.16 21.00 -9.25
CA VAL A 222 -7.25 21.37 -10.17
C VAL A 222 -6.70 21.66 -11.56
N ILE A 223 -5.56 22.36 -11.66
CA ILE A 223 -4.89 22.64 -12.93
C ILE A 223 -4.51 21.32 -13.63
N ARG A 224 -3.83 20.40 -12.95
CA ARG A 224 -3.40 19.12 -13.56
C ARG A 224 -4.57 18.25 -14.01
N GLN A 225 -5.64 18.19 -13.22
CA GLN A 225 -6.85 17.45 -13.57
C GLN A 225 -7.53 18.02 -14.81
N ARG A 226 -7.62 19.36 -14.90
CA ARG A 226 -8.24 20.04 -16.05
C ARG A 226 -7.38 19.98 -17.32
N VAL A 227 -6.05 20.03 -17.19
CA VAL A 227 -5.13 19.97 -18.33
C VAL A 227 -4.96 18.54 -18.83
N GLY A 228 -4.88 17.57 -17.92
CA GLY A 228 -4.65 16.16 -18.23
C GLY A 228 -3.16 15.82 -18.39
N ARG A 229 -2.77 14.60 -17.97
CA ARG A 229 -1.36 14.16 -17.87
C ARG A 229 -0.58 14.30 -19.18
N SER A 230 -1.16 13.83 -20.30
CA SER A 230 -0.51 13.85 -21.61
C SER A 230 -0.27 15.27 -22.14
N ARG A 231 -1.08 16.24 -21.72
CA ARG A 231 -1.04 17.62 -22.21
C ARG A 231 -0.29 18.55 -21.27
N LEU A 232 0.02 18.15 -20.04
CA LEU A 232 0.56 19.02 -19.01
C LEU A 232 1.88 19.69 -19.41
N ARG A 233 2.80 18.92 -20.02
CA ARG A 233 4.09 19.43 -20.47
C ARG A 233 3.93 20.43 -21.62
N ALA A 234 3.09 20.12 -22.60
CA ALA A 234 2.78 21.02 -23.71
C ALA A 234 2.04 22.28 -23.25
N ALA A 235 1.12 22.14 -22.29
CA ALA A 235 0.38 23.26 -21.72
C ALA A 235 1.28 24.20 -20.92
N ALA A 236 2.21 23.66 -20.12
CA ALA A 236 3.18 24.47 -19.39
C ALA A 236 4.07 25.30 -20.34
N SER A 237 4.55 24.69 -21.43
CA SER A 237 5.31 25.39 -22.47
C SER A 237 4.48 26.45 -23.21
N ARG A 238 3.21 26.15 -23.54
CA ARG A 238 2.33 27.06 -24.28
C ARG A 238 1.88 28.28 -23.46
N LEU A 239 1.71 28.09 -22.15
CA LEU A 239 1.25 29.13 -21.23
C LEU A 239 2.38 30.08 -20.79
N ALA A 240 3.62 29.87 -21.25
CA ALA A 240 4.80 30.67 -20.90
C ALA A 240 4.91 30.91 -19.37
N LEU A 241 4.62 29.87 -18.58
CA LEU A 241 4.62 29.99 -17.12
C LEU A 241 6.04 30.25 -16.60
N PRO A 242 6.21 31.08 -15.55
CA PRO A 242 7.48 31.24 -14.86
C PRO A 242 8.13 29.88 -14.54
N PRO A 243 9.47 29.75 -14.62
CA PRO A 243 10.16 28.47 -14.41
C PRO A 243 9.77 27.79 -13.10
N ALA A 244 9.61 28.56 -12.03
CA ALA A 244 9.16 28.06 -10.73
C ALA A 244 7.76 27.42 -10.79
N LEU A 245 6.80 28.04 -11.49
CA LEU A 245 5.45 27.50 -11.66
C LEU A 245 5.44 26.30 -12.60
N THR A 246 6.27 26.31 -13.64
CA THR A 246 6.45 25.15 -14.52
C THR A 246 7.03 23.96 -13.76
N ALA A 247 8.09 24.17 -12.98
CA ALA A 247 8.69 23.15 -12.13
C ALA A 247 7.69 22.62 -11.11
N TYR A 248 6.98 23.53 -10.43
CA TYR A 248 5.94 23.22 -9.47
C TYR A 248 4.81 22.37 -10.06
N LEU A 249 4.27 22.71 -11.24
CA LEU A 249 3.22 21.94 -11.91
C LEU A 249 3.71 20.58 -12.42
N LEU A 250 4.99 20.48 -12.80
CA LEU A 250 5.62 19.27 -13.33
C LEU A 250 6.34 18.42 -12.27
N TYR A 251 6.22 18.76 -10.97
CA TYR A 251 6.92 18.09 -9.86
C TYR A 251 8.43 17.97 -10.07
N ARG A 252 9.02 18.95 -10.75
CA ARG A 252 10.48 19.08 -10.76
C ARG A 252 10.84 19.80 -9.47
N ALA A 253 11.69 19.18 -8.65
CA ALA A 253 12.35 19.92 -7.58
C ALA A 253 13.04 21.16 -8.20
N PRO A 254 13.03 22.31 -7.51
CA PRO A 254 13.83 23.45 -7.93
C PRO A 254 15.31 23.08 -8.08
#